data_AF-A0AB39S1V8-F1
#
_entry.id   AF-A0AB39S1V8-F1
#
_cell.length_a   1.000
_cell.length_b   1.000
_cell.length_c   1.000
_cell.angle_alpha   90.00
_cell.angle_beta   90.00
_cell.angle_gamma   90.00
#
_symmetry.space_group_name_H-M   'P 1'
#
loop_
_entity.id
_entity.type
_entity.pdbx_description
1 polymer ?
#
loop_
_entity_poly.entity_id
_entity_poly.type
_entity_poly.pdbx_seq_one_letter_code
_entity_poly.pdbx_strand_id
1 'polypeptide(L)'
;MTERLPLMTTRETRAVVTAALADSHVDLAIPLGMSPALREGLRTEVLTALSRADYHPAVDDVPGSLTYRDGDQLRVATLSPESELLLRA
;
A
#
# COMPACT_ATOMS: atom_id res chain seq x y z
N MET A 1 -18.50 -14.41 19.57
CA MET A 1 -17.89 -13.09 19.75
C MET A 1 -16.84 -12.93 18.68
N THR A 2 -17.10 -12.12 17.66
CA THR A 2 -16.09 -11.82 16.63
C THR A 2 -15.21 -10.72 17.23
N GLU A 3 -14.02 -11.09 17.73
CA GLU A 3 -13.04 -10.11 18.19
C GLU A 3 -12.71 -9.21 17.00
N ARG A 4 -13.14 -7.94 17.07
CA ARG A 4 -12.68 -6.93 16.12
C ARG A 4 -11.20 -6.76 16.39
N LEU A 5 -10.36 -7.26 15.48
CA LEU A 5 -8.93 -7.00 15.50
C LEU A 5 -8.73 -5.49 15.65
N PRO A 6 -7.94 -5.03 16.63
CA PRO A 6 -7.67 -3.61 16.78
C PRO A 6 -7.00 -3.09 15.52
N LEU A 7 -7.56 -2.02 14.95
CA LEU A 7 -6.95 -1.33 13.81
C LEU A 7 -5.60 -0.75 14.26
N MET A 8 -4.54 -1.06 13.53
CA MET A 8 -3.21 -0.53 13.80
C MET A 8 -3.21 0.99 13.68
N THR A 9 -2.50 1.66 14.57
CA THR A 9 -2.24 3.09 14.46
C THR A 9 -1.24 3.38 13.33
N THR A 10 -1.24 4.60 12.82
CA THR A 10 -0.27 5.05 11.80
C THR A 10 1.19 4.80 12.23
N ARG A 11 1.49 4.95 13.53
CA ARG A 11 2.83 4.71 14.09
C ARG A 11 3.21 3.24 14.04
N GLU A 12 2.27 2.36 14.37
CA GLU A 12 2.47 0.90 14.32
C GLU A 12 2.60 0.42 12.88
N THR A 13 1.76 0.91 11.96
CA THR A 13 1.89 0.64 10.52
C THR A 13 3.26 1.02 10.00
N ARG A 14 3.75 2.22 10.35
CA ARG A 14 5.08 2.67 9.96
C ARG A 14 6.18 1.76 10.52
N ALA A 15 6.07 1.35 11.79
CA ALA A 15 7.05 0.47 12.42
C ALA A 15 7.15 -0.88 11.71
N VAL A 16 6.01 -1.49 11.33
CA VAL A 16 5.97 -2.77 10.62
C VAL A 16 6.57 -2.65 9.21
N VAL A 17 6.20 -1.61 8.45
CA VAL A 17 6.74 -1.40 7.10
C VAL A 17 8.24 -1.15 7.14
N THR A 18 8.73 -0.31 8.08
CA THR A 18 10.17 -0.07 8.25
C THR A 18 10.93 -1.34 8.66
N ALA A 19 10.37 -2.15 9.57
CA ALA A 19 11.00 -3.40 9.97
C ALA A 19 11.12 -4.39 8.81
N ALA A 20 10.07 -4.52 7.99
CA ALA A 20 10.08 -5.38 6.80
C ALA A 20 11.06 -4.90 5.72
N LEU A 21 11.26 -3.58 5.56
CA LEU A 21 12.26 -3.04 4.63
C LEU A 21 13.71 -3.24 5.12
N ALA A 22 13.92 -3.29 6.43
CA ALA A 22 15.24 -3.47 7.03
C ALA A 22 15.69 -4.93 7.09
N ASP A 23 14.77 -5.88 6.86
CA ASP A 23 15.06 -7.32 6.89
C ASP A 23 15.46 -7.82 5.49
N SER A 24 16.72 -8.21 5.34
CA SER A 24 17.26 -8.75 4.07
C SER A 24 16.70 -10.12 3.68
N HIS A 25 15.97 -10.79 4.57
CA HIS A 25 15.29 -12.06 4.28
C HIS A 25 13.86 -11.87 3.77
N VAL A 26 13.32 -10.65 3.85
CA VAL A 26 11.99 -10.31 3.34
C VAL A 26 12.12 -9.81 1.91
N ASP A 27 11.38 -10.42 0.98
CA ASP A 27 11.27 -9.91 -0.38
C ASP A 27 10.67 -8.50 -0.34
N LEU A 28 11.33 -7.55 -0.99
CA LEU A 28 10.90 -6.15 -1.07
C LEU A 28 9.45 -6.01 -1.58
N ALA A 29 8.96 -6.94 -2.38
CA ALA A 29 7.56 -6.98 -2.82
C ALA A 29 6.56 -7.02 -1.64
N ILE A 30 6.95 -7.60 -0.50
CA ILE A 30 6.11 -7.72 0.70
C ILE A 30 5.87 -6.35 1.38
N PRO A 31 6.89 -5.59 1.83
CA PRO A 31 6.66 -4.26 2.39
C PRO A 31 6.03 -3.28 1.39
N LEU A 32 6.36 -3.41 0.10
CA LEU A 32 5.74 -2.60 -0.97
C LEU A 32 4.24 -2.88 -1.12
N GLY A 33 3.80 -4.14 -0.98
CA GLY A 33 2.38 -4.50 -0.96
C GLY A 33 1.69 -4.18 0.37
N MET A 34 2.39 -4.30 1.50
CA MET A 34 1.80 -4.04 2.82
C MET A 34 1.50 -2.55 3.05
N SER A 35 2.33 -1.65 2.52
CA SER A 35 2.14 -0.21 2.75
C SER A 35 0.76 0.27 2.25
N PRO A 36 0.32 -0.05 1.01
CA PRO A 36 -1.01 0.30 0.53
C PRO A 36 -2.17 -0.40 1.21
N ALA A 37 -1.98 -1.64 1.68
CA ALA A 37 -2.99 -2.32 2.49
C ALA A 37 -3.21 -1.61 3.83
N LEU A 38 -2.12 -1.24 4.51
CA LEU A 38 -2.18 -0.74 5.87
C LEU A 38 -2.47 0.76 5.96
N ARG A 39 -2.13 1.54 4.93
CA ARG A 39 -2.30 3.00 4.90
C ARG A 39 -3.50 3.45 4.08
N GLU A 40 -3.64 2.90 2.88
CA GLU A 40 -4.74 3.24 1.97
C GLU A 40 -5.93 2.27 2.07
N GLY A 41 -5.83 1.22 2.90
CA GLY A 41 -6.92 0.28 3.17
C GLY A 41 -7.21 -0.68 2.01
N LEU A 42 -6.26 -0.85 1.09
CA LEU A 42 -6.42 -1.74 -0.05
C LEU A 42 -6.47 -3.20 0.40
N ARG A 43 -7.38 -3.98 -0.19
CA ARG A 43 -7.47 -5.42 0.10
C ARG A 43 -6.25 -6.14 -0.48
N THR A 44 -5.76 -7.17 0.20
CA THR A 44 -4.61 -7.96 -0.28
C THR A 44 -4.83 -8.54 -1.67
N GLU A 45 -6.04 -9.01 -1.97
CA GLU A 45 -6.43 -9.53 -3.29
C GLU A 45 -6.25 -8.49 -4.40
N VAL A 46 -6.57 -7.22 -4.10
CA VAL A 46 -6.35 -6.11 -5.02
C VAL A 46 -4.86 -5.93 -5.27
N LEU A 47 -4.05 -5.93 -4.21
CA LEU A 47 -2.61 -5.72 -4.30
C LEU A 47 -1.90 -6.80 -5.12
N THR A 48 -2.33 -8.05 -4.99
CA THR A 48 -1.78 -9.17 -5.79
C THR A 48 -2.12 -9.08 -7.27
N ALA A 49 -3.16 -8.32 -7.63
CA ALA A 49 -3.58 -8.12 -9.01
C ALA A 49 -2.99 -6.84 -9.64
N LEU A 50 -2.33 -5.99 -8.84
CA LEU A 50 -1.73 -4.75 -9.33
C LEU A 50 -0.49 -5.03 -10.17
N SER A 51 -0.37 -4.27 -11.25
CA SER A 51 0.81 -4.17 -12.09
C SER A 51 1.43 -2.79 -11.98
N ARG A 52 2.65 -2.62 -12.51
CA ARG A 52 3.29 -1.29 -12.56
C ARG A 52 2.52 -0.28 -13.43
N ALA A 53 1.70 -0.76 -14.38
CA ALA A 53 0.88 0.10 -15.22
C ALA A 53 -0.29 0.76 -14.45
N ASP A 54 -0.65 0.18 -13.32
CA ASP A 54 -1.73 0.65 -12.45
C ASP A 54 -1.27 1.79 -11.50
N TYR A 55 0.04 2.04 -11.45
CA TYR A 55 0.65 3.12 -10.67
C TYR A 55 0.80 4.40 -11.48
N HIS A 56 0.27 5.49 -10.92
CA HIS A 56 0.39 6.84 -11.45
C HIS A 56 1.22 7.69 -10.47
N PRO A 57 2.46 8.07 -10.81
CA PRO A 57 3.30 8.85 -9.91
C PRO A 57 2.76 10.26 -9.71
N ALA A 58 3.02 10.87 -8.53
CA ALA A 58 2.74 12.28 -8.29
C ALA A 58 3.44 13.17 -9.31
N VAL A 59 2.73 14.21 -9.73
CA VAL A 59 3.20 15.25 -10.64
C VAL A 59 2.90 16.61 -9.98
N ASP A 60 3.93 17.42 -9.82
CA ASP A 60 3.86 18.70 -9.10
C ASP A 60 3.21 18.54 -7.71
N ASP A 61 2.10 19.23 -7.45
CA ASP A 61 1.36 19.18 -6.19
C ASP A 61 0.25 18.11 -6.16
N VAL A 62 0.13 17.29 -7.21
CA VAL A 62 -0.89 16.22 -7.30
C VAL A 62 -0.30 14.92 -6.75
N PRO A 63 -0.84 14.33 -5.66
CA PRO A 63 -0.33 13.09 -5.08
C PRO A 63 -0.43 11.90 -6.06
N GLY A 64 0.46 10.92 -5.90
CA GLY A 64 0.41 9.69 -6.67
C GLY A 64 -0.88 8.90 -6.41
N SER A 65 -1.21 8.00 -7.32
CA SER A 65 -2.39 7.16 -7.17
C SER A 65 -2.19 5.75 -7.72
N LEU A 66 -3.02 4.83 -7.25
CA LEU A 66 -3.18 3.48 -7.81
C LEU A 66 -4.58 3.35 -8.38
N THR A 67 -4.67 2.95 -9.64
CA THR A 67 -5.92 2.51 -10.25
C THR A 67 -6.06 1.01 -10.00
N TYR A 68 -7.22 0.55 -9.51
CA TYR A 68 -7.39 -0.86 -9.17
C TYR A 68 -8.81 -1.34 -9.39
N ARG A 69 -8.97 -2.65 -9.55
CA ARG A 69 -10.29 -3.28 -9.69
C ARG A 69 -10.75 -3.86 -8.36
N ASP A 70 -11.94 -3.47 -7.91
CA ASP A 70 -12.64 -4.00 -6.74
C ASP A 70 -13.91 -4.71 -7.23
N GLY A 71 -13.83 -6.03 -7.40
CA GLY A 71 -14.85 -6.81 -8.09
C GLY A 71 -14.97 -6.39 -9.56
N ASP A 72 -16.12 -5.86 -9.97
CA ASP A 72 -16.33 -5.35 -11.33
C ASP A 72 -16.11 -3.83 -11.46
N GLN A 73 -15.77 -3.14 -10.37
CA GLN A 73 -15.60 -1.68 -10.36
C GLN A 73 -14.13 -1.29 -10.48
N LEU A 74 -13.84 -0.33 -11.35
CA LEU A 74 -12.55 0.36 -11.36
C LEU A 74 -12.58 1.50 -10.33
N ARG A 75 -11.56 1.56 -9.48
CA ARG A 75 -11.41 2.55 -8.40
C ARG A 75 -10.02 3.17 -8.45
N VAL A 76 -9.88 4.32 -7.80
CA VAL A 76 -8.61 5.04 -7.66
C VAL A 76 -8.36 5.28 -6.18
N ALA A 77 -7.17 4.89 -5.71
CA ALA A 77 -6.69 5.22 -4.37
C ALA A 77 -5.58 6.26 -4.47
N THR A 78 -5.77 7.39 -3.80
CA THR A 78 -4.70 8.39 -3.62
C THR A 78 -3.69 7.85 -2.61
N LEU A 79 -2.40 7.91 -2.96
CA LEU A 79 -1.32 7.42 -2.12
C LEU A 79 -0.88 8.45 -1.10
N SER A 80 -0.53 7.97 0.09
CA SER A 80 0.26 8.74 1.05
C SER A 80 1.70 8.92 0.54
N PRO A 81 2.38 10.01 0.94
CA PRO A 81 3.77 10.27 0.55
C PRO A 81 4.71 9.09 0.81
N GLU A 82 4.50 8.33 1.89
CA GLU A 82 5.36 7.19 2.19
C GLU A 82 5.07 5.96 1.33
N SER A 83 3.80 5.65 1.04
CA SER A 83 3.47 4.59 0.05
C SER A 83 4.03 4.97 -1.32
N GLU A 84 4.02 6.25 -1.67
CA GLU A 84 4.60 6.75 -2.91
C GLU A 84 6.14 6.62 -2.95
N LEU A 85 6.85 6.98 -1.87
CA LEU A 85 8.30 6.79 -1.79
C LEU A 85 8.69 5.32 -1.98
N LEU A 86 7.88 4.41 -1.46
CA LEU A 86 8.09 2.98 -1.59
C LEU A 86 7.84 2.47 -3.01
N LEU A 87 6.75 2.88 -3.64
CA LEU A 87 6.40 2.44 -4.99
C LEU A 87 7.27 3.06 -6.10
N ARG A 88 7.94 4.19 -5.82
CA ARG A 88 8.90 4.82 -6.74
C ARG A 88 10.27 4.15 -6.79
N ALA A 89 10.67 3.44 -5.73
CA ALA A 89 11.96 2.75 -5.64
C ALA A 89 12.04 1.56 -6.63
#